data_AF-A0A397P7V7-F1
#
_entry.id   AF-A0A397P7V7-F1
#
_cell.length_a   1.000
_cell.length_b   1.000
_cell.length_c   1.000
_cell.angle_alpha   90.00
_cell.angle_beta   90.00
_cell.angle_gamma   90.00
#
_symmetry.space_group_name_H-M   'P 1'
#
loop_
_entity.id
_entity.type
_entity.pdbx_description
1 polymer ?
#
loop_
_entity_poly.entity_id
_entity_poly.type
_entity_poly.pdbx_seq_one_letter_code
_entity_poly.pdbx_strand_id
1 'polypeptide(L)'
;MTLLTPELCAALRANAIAHRAAQEEGRREPDPLPILKLFNPMGAATWLATELDEDGDTLFGLADLGFGCPELGSFSLSEIASVRLPGGLSIERDLYFTGRFPLSAYADAARIAGRITEAEALLATAARARELARRSEIPPTPDG
;
A
#
# COMPACT_ATOMS: atom_id res chain seq x y z
N MET A 1 0.37 -20.51 -9.20
CA MET A 1 0.61 -19.91 -7.86
C MET A 1 -0.39 -18.78 -7.70
N THR A 2 -1.25 -18.82 -6.67
CA THR A 2 -2.26 -17.78 -6.46
C THR A 2 -1.61 -16.56 -5.80
N LEU A 3 -1.83 -15.35 -6.35
CA LEU A 3 -1.23 -14.12 -5.82
C LEU A 3 -1.70 -13.81 -4.39
N LEU A 4 -2.94 -14.16 -4.05
CA LEU A 4 -3.47 -14.02 -2.69
C LEU A 4 -3.74 -15.39 -2.06
N THR A 5 -3.36 -15.54 -0.78
CA THR A 5 -3.81 -16.65 0.05
C THR A 5 -5.13 -16.26 0.76
N PRO A 6 -5.92 -17.22 1.26
CA PRO A 6 -7.12 -16.91 2.04
C PRO A 6 -6.84 -15.97 3.22
N GLU A 7 -5.71 -16.13 3.88
CA GLU A 7 -5.29 -15.30 5.01
C GLU A 7 -4.98 -13.86 4.57
N LEU A 8 -4.29 -13.68 3.44
CA LEU A 8 -4.05 -12.35 2.86
C LEU A 8 -5.37 -11.70 2.43
N CYS A 9 -6.27 -12.43 1.78
CA CYS A 9 -7.59 -11.92 1.43
C CYS A 9 -8.36 -11.44 2.67
N ALA A 10 -8.38 -12.24 3.73
CA ALA A 10 -9.07 -11.89 4.97
C ALA A 10 -8.46 -10.64 5.62
N ALA A 11 -7.12 -10.55 5.69
CA ALA A 11 -6.44 -9.41 6.29
C ALA A 11 -6.62 -8.11 5.46
N LEU A 12 -6.51 -8.19 4.14
CA LEU A 12 -6.73 -7.04 3.24
C LEU A 12 -8.18 -6.54 3.34
N ARG A 13 -9.16 -7.45 3.38
CA ARG A 13 -10.58 -7.09 3.56
C ARG A 13 -10.85 -6.50 4.94
N ALA A 14 -10.21 -7.01 5.99
CA ALA A 14 -10.35 -6.46 7.34
C ALA A 14 -9.87 -5.00 7.41
N ASN A 15 -8.77 -4.67 6.71
CA ASN A 15 -8.31 -3.28 6.60
C ASN A 15 -9.33 -2.40 5.87
N ALA A 16 -9.90 -2.86 4.75
CA ALA A 16 -10.93 -2.12 4.01
C ALA A 16 -12.19 -1.86 4.87
N ILE A 17 -12.64 -2.86 5.62
CA ILE A 17 -13.76 -2.73 6.56
C ILE A 17 -13.45 -1.70 7.65
N ALA A 18 -12.25 -1.76 8.23
CA ALA A 18 -11.83 -0.80 9.26
C ALA A 18 -11.74 0.63 8.71
N HIS A 19 -11.28 0.79 7.46
CA HIS A 19 -11.26 2.07 6.77
C HIS A 19 -12.67 2.64 6.61
N ARG A 20 -13.60 1.86 6.02
CA ARG A 20 -15.00 2.28 5.84
C ARG A 20 -15.67 2.65 7.16
N ALA A 21 -15.51 1.82 8.20
CA ALA A 21 -16.05 2.10 9.52
C ALA A 21 -15.48 3.38 10.15
N ALA A 22 -14.20 3.70 9.91
CA ALA A 22 -13.64 4.97 10.37
C ALA A 22 -14.29 6.16 9.67
N GLN A 23 -14.47 6.09 8.34
CA GLN A 23 -15.11 7.14 7.55
C GLN A 23 -16.58 7.36 7.94
N GLU A 24 -17.36 6.30 8.06
CA GLU A 24 -18.78 6.36 8.45
C GLU A 24 -18.98 7.02 9.81
N GLU A 25 -18.05 6.77 10.73
CA GLU A 25 -18.11 7.28 12.09
C GLU A 25 -17.40 8.65 12.26
N GLY A 26 -16.98 9.28 11.14
CA GLY A 26 -16.28 10.56 11.14
C GLY A 26 -14.96 10.52 11.92
N ARG A 27 -14.40 9.32 12.08
CA ARG A 27 -13.12 9.11 12.75
C ARG A 27 -12.00 9.24 11.74
N ARG A 28 -10.80 9.37 12.27
CA ARG A 28 -9.61 9.33 11.45
C ARG A 28 -9.44 7.96 10.79
N GLU A 29 -9.18 8.00 9.48
CA GLU A 29 -8.89 6.81 8.69
C GLU A 29 -7.63 6.09 9.20
N PRO A 30 -7.65 4.73 9.25
CA PRO A 30 -6.49 3.95 9.61
C PRO A 30 -5.41 4.05 8.52
N ASP A 31 -4.15 3.89 8.93
CA ASP A 31 -2.99 3.86 8.04
C ASP A 31 -2.24 2.53 8.25
N PRO A 32 -2.78 1.42 7.74
CA PRO A 32 -2.24 0.09 8.00
C PRO A 32 -0.88 -0.12 7.32
N LEU A 33 -0.14 -1.11 7.82
CA LEU A 33 1.08 -1.57 7.17
C LEU A 33 0.71 -2.30 5.88
N PRO A 34 1.45 -2.14 4.77
CA PRO A 34 1.24 -2.95 3.58
C PRO A 34 1.54 -4.42 3.91
N ILE A 35 0.63 -5.32 3.56
CA ILE A 35 0.73 -6.75 3.85
C ILE A 35 0.89 -7.61 2.59
N LEU A 36 0.74 -7.00 1.42
CA LEU A 36 0.98 -7.61 0.13
C LEU A 36 2.02 -6.80 -0.62
N LYS A 37 3.00 -7.48 -1.20
CA LYS A 37 3.87 -6.93 -2.23
C LYS A 37 3.82 -7.80 -3.48
N LEU A 38 3.52 -7.18 -4.61
CA LEU A 38 3.60 -7.79 -5.93
C LEU A 38 4.73 -7.14 -6.72
N PHE A 39 5.40 -7.90 -7.58
CA PHE A 39 6.50 -7.36 -8.38
C PHE A 39 6.59 -8.04 -9.75
N ASN A 40 7.08 -7.28 -10.73
CA ASN A 40 7.46 -7.79 -12.03
C ASN A 40 8.89 -8.37 -11.97
N PRO A 41 9.10 -9.70 -12.07
CA PRO A 41 10.44 -10.29 -11.99
C PRO A 41 11.38 -9.89 -13.14
N MET A 42 10.84 -9.28 -14.21
CA MET A 42 11.57 -8.87 -15.41
C MET A 42 11.55 -7.34 -15.61
N GLY A 43 11.16 -6.57 -14.59
CA GLY A 43 11.02 -5.12 -14.71
C GLY A 43 11.02 -4.40 -13.36
N ALA A 44 10.79 -3.10 -13.40
CA ALA A 44 10.79 -2.26 -12.20
C ALA A 44 9.43 -2.23 -11.47
N ALA A 45 8.36 -2.71 -12.11
CA ALA A 45 7.01 -2.54 -11.60
C ALA A 45 6.81 -3.28 -10.26
N THR A 46 6.31 -2.55 -9.26
CA THR A 46 6.09 -3.01 -7.88
C THR A 46 4.78 -2.44 -7.36
N TRP A 47 4.03 -3.25 -6.60
CA TRP A 47 2.81 -2.82 -5.92
C TRP A 47 2.89 -3.23 -4.46
N LEU A 48 2.46 -2.32 -3.57
CA LEU A 48 2.19 -2.62 -2.17
C LEU A 48 0.70 -2.43 -1.94
N ALA A 49 0.03 -3.39 -1.29
CA ALA A 49 -1.39 -3.26 -0.97
C ALA A 49 -1.67 -3.39 0.54
N THR A 50 -2.63 -2.60 0.99
CA THR A 50 -3.17 -2.63 2.35
C THR A 50 -4.59 -3.17 2.37
N GLU A 51 -5.35 -3.02 1.29
CA GLU A 51 -6.78 -3.26 1.27
C GLU A 51 -7.19 -4.03 0.02
N LEU A 52 -8.28 -4.79 0.14
CA LEU A 52 -8.96 -5.50 -0.93
C LEU A 52 -10.45 -5.25 -0.77
N ASP A 53 -11.10 -4.75 -1.80
CA ASP A 53 -12.53 -4.46 -1.78
C ASP A 53 -13.38 -5.74 -1.84
N GLU A 54 -14.68 -5.57 -1.64
CA GLU A 54 -15.65 -6.66 -1.55
C GLU A 54 -15.76 -7.48 -2.85
N ASP A 55 -15.49 -6.83 -3.99
CA ASP A 55 -15.43 -7.43 -5.32
C ASP A 55 -14.35 -8.52 -5.46
N GLY A 56 -13.38 -8.54 -4.54
CA GLY A 56 -12.27 -9.49 -4.56
C GLY A 56 -11.24 -9.24 -5.66
N ASP A 57 -11.26 -8.06 -6.27
CA ASP A 57 -10.35 -7.66 -7.35
C ASP A 57 -9.68 -6.31 -7.10
N THR A 58 -10.43 -5.32 -6.61
CA THR A 58 -9.92 -3.97 -6.40
C THR A 58 -9.03 -3.91 -5.16
N LEU A 59 -7.73 -3.77 -5.38
CA LEU A 59 -6.76 -3.49 -4.31
C LEU A 59 -6.61 -1.99 -4.14
N PHE A 60 -6.31 -1.55 -2.92
CA PHE A 60 -5.83 -0.19 -2.65
C PHE A 60 -4.44 -0.23 -2.00
N GLY A 61 -3.59 0.69 -2.42
CA GLY A 61 -2.21 0.77 -1.96
C GLY A 61 -1.33 1.72 -2.76
N LEU A 62 -0.05 1.38 -2.87
CA LEU A 62 0.98 2.15 -3.58
C LEU A 62 1.47 1.35 -4.79
N ALA A 63 1.35 1.94 -5.98
CA ALA A 63 1.80 1.37 -7.24
C ALA A 63 2.99 2.14 -7.80
N ASP A 64 4.01 1.42 -8.27
CA ASP A 64 5.15 1.97 -8.99
C ASP A 64 5.31 1.17 -10.28
N LEU A 65 5.03 1.81 -11.41
CA LEU A 65 5.12 1.17 -12.73
C LEU A 65 6.51 1.33 -13.37
N GLY A 66 7.49 1.90 -12.65
CA GLY A 66 8.85 2.10 -13.14
C GLY A 66 9.07 3.40 -13.91
N PHE A 67 8.15 4.37 -13.80
CA PHE A 67 8.23 5.66 -14.51
C PHE A 67 8.76 6.82 -13.65
N GLY A 68 9.24 6.55 -12.44
CA GLY A 68 9.75 7.59 -11.53
C GLY A 68 8.69 8.25 -10.66
N CYS A 69 7.42 7.83 -10.79
CA CYS A 69 6.27 8.39 -10.11
C CYS A 69 5.41 7.30 -9.47
N PRO A 70 5.78 6.80 -8.27
CA PRO A 70 4.92 5.93 -7.48
C PRO A 70 3.65 6.67 -7.04
N GLU A 71 2.50 6.02 -7.17
CA GLU A 71 1.18 6.62 -6.93
C GLU A 71 0.36 5.81 -5.93
N LEU A 72 -0.26 6.50 -4.98
CA LEU A 72 -1.28 5.92 -4.11
C LEU A 72 -2.60 5.84 -4.87
N GLY A 73 -3.28 4.70 -4.80
CA GLY A 73 -4.57 4.54 -5.42
C GLY A 73 -5.04 3.10 -5.50
N SER A 74 -6.13 2.90 -6.24
CA SER A 74 -6.72 1.59 -6.48
C SER A 74 -6.16 0.96 -7.76
N PHE A 75 -6.03 -0.36 -7.77
CA PHE A 75 -5.59 -1.14 -8.92
C PHE A 75 -6.21 -2.54 -8.92
N SER A 76 -6.46 -3.08 -10.12
CA SER A 76 -7.08 -4.39 -10.29
C SER A 76 -6.08 -5.53 -10.12
N LEU A 77 -6.39 -6.48 -9.24
CA LEU A 77 -5.61 -7.71 -9.06
C LEU A 77 -5.63 -8.56 -10.34
N SER A 78 -6.79 -8.68 -11.00
CA SER A 78 -6.94 -9.47 -12.21
C SER A 78 -6.17 -8.86 -13.38
N GLU A 79 -6.14 -7.52 -13.52
CA GLU A 79 -5.28 -6.85 -14.50
C GLU A 79 -3.80 -7.14 -14.24
N ILE A 80 -3.34 -7.00 -13.00
CA ILE A 80 -1.96 -7.33 -12.60
C ILE A 80 -1.65 -8.81 -12.87
N ALA A 81 -2.55 -9.72 -12.52
CA ALA A 81 -2.39 -11.16 -12.76
C ALA A 81 -2.44 -11.55 -14.24
N SER A 82 -3.06 -10.71 -15.09
CA SER A 82 -3.17 -10.94 -16.53
C SER A 82 -1.88 -10.61 -17.29
N VAL A 83 -0.97 -9.83 -16.68
CA VAL A 83 0.31 -9.48 -17.30
C VAL A 83 1.09 -10.75 -17.63
N ARG A 84 1.56 -10.83 -18.88
CA ARG A 84 2.41 -11.91 -19.38
C ARG A 84 3.76 -11.34 -19.75
N LEU A 85 4.81 -11.92 -19.19
CA LEU A 85 6.19 -11.49 -19.36
C LEU A 85 6.93 -12.46 -20.29
N PRO A 86 8.07 -12.04 -20.88
CA PRO A 86 8.93 -12.92 -21.64
C PRO A 86 9.28 -14.19 -20.87
N GLY A 87 9.39 -15.32 -21.58
CA GLY A 87 9.71 -16.61 -20.97
C GLY A 87 8.55 -17.27 -20.21
N GLY A 88 7.31 -16.78 -20.36
CA GLY A 88 6.14 -17.35 -19.69
C GLY A 88 6.02 -16.96 -18.22
N LEU A 89 6.79 -15.97 -17.78
CA LEU A 89 6.72 -15.40 -16.44
C LEU A 89 5.46 -14.53 -16.29
N SER A 90 5.06 -14.34 -15.04
CA SER A 90 3.95 -13.45 -14.66
C SER A 90 4.41 -12.52 -13.54
N ILE A 91 3.53 -11.62 -13.11
CA ILE A 91 3.72 -10.94 -11.83
C ILE A 91 3.77 -11.97 -10.71
N GLU A 92 4.61 -11.71 -9.72
CA GLU A 92 4.82 -12.59 -8.57
C GLU A 92 4.51 -11.86 -7.26
N ARG A 93 4.14 -12.63 -6.24
CA ARG A 93 4.05 -12.15 -4.87
C ARG A 93 5.39 -12.36 -4.16
N ASP A 94 5.85 -11.33 -3.47
CA ASP A 94 7.01 -11.44 -2.59
C ASP A 94 6.61 -12.18 -1.30
N LEU A 95 7.17 -13.38 -1.09
CA LEU A 95 6.87 -14.24 0.06
C LEU A 95 7.59 -13.79 1.34
N TYR A 96 8.63 -12.98 1.21
CA TYR A 96 9.49 -12.55 2.31
C TYR A 96 9.26 -11.09 2.69
N PHE A 97 8.41 -10.39 1.94
CA PHE A 97 8.00 -9.04 2.27
C PHE A 97 7.29 -8.98 3.62
N THR A 98 7.69 -8.02 4.44
CA THR A 98 6.99 -7.64 5.68
C THR A 98 6.92 -6.12 5.72
N GLY A 99 5.71 -5.56 5.64
CA GLY A 99 5.51 -4.12 5.82
C GLY A 99 5.86 -3.71 7.25
N ARG A 100 6.87 -2.85 7.41
CA ARG A 100 7.38 -2.41 8.72
C ARG A 100 6.93 -1.00 9.11
N PHE A 101 6.34 -0.28 8.16
CA PHE A 101 5.92 1.12 8.30
C PHE A 101 4.53 1.31 7.68
N PRO A 102 3.76 2.32 8.11
CA PRO A 102 2.46 2.62 7.52
C PRO A 102 2.56 2.89 6.02
N LEU A 103 1.51 2.56 5.26
CA LEU A 103 1.48 2.75 3.80
C LEU A 103 1.84 4.19 3.40
N SER A 104 1.36 5.16 4.16
CA SER A 104 1.66 6.56 3.89
C SER A 104 3.15 6.91 4.03
N ALA A 105 3.90 6.23 4.90
CA ALA A 105 5.35 6.39 5.01
C ALA A 105 6.08 5.77 3.82
N TYR A 106 5.57 4.65 3.30
CA TYR A 106 6.05 4.09 2.03
C TYR A 106 5.81 5.06 0.87
N ALA A 107 4.64 5.70 0.79
CA ALA A 107 4.33 6.68 -0.24
C ALA A 107 5.27 7.91 -0.18
N ASP A 108 5.47 8.47 1.02
CA ASP A 108 6.37 9.60 1.22
C ASP A 108 7.83 9.25 0.88
N ALA A 109 8.31 8.09 1.32
CA ALA A 109 9.65 7.61 0.97
C ALA A 109 9.80 7.35 -0.54
N ALA A 110 8.76 6.79 -1.17
CA ALA A 110 8.77 6.47 -2.59
C ALA A 110 8.78 7.74 -3.46
N ARG A 111 8.05 8.77 -3.05
CA ARG A 111 8.06 10.10 -3.70
C ARG A 111 9.45 10.74 -3.70
N ILE A 112 10.22 10.56 -2.63
CA ILE A 112 11.59 11.07 -2.53
C ILE A 112 12.55 10.22 -3.38
N ALA A 113 12.39 8.89 -3.33
CA ALA A 113 13.26 7.96 -4.03
C ALA A 113 12.95 7.84 -5.54
N GLY A 114 11.79 8.33 -5.99
CA GLY A 114 11.27 8.13 -7.35
C GLY A 114 10.84 6.67 -7.62
N ARG A 115 10.76 5.82 -6.58
CA ARG A 115 10.40 4.41 -6.69
C ARG A 115 10.00 3.85 -5.33
N ILE A 116 9.24 2.76 -5.30
CA ILE A 116 8.99 2.04 -4.04
C ILE A 116 10.34 1.56 -3.46
N THR A 117 10.53 1.80 -2.17
CA THR A 117 11.77 1.48 -1.46
C THR A 117 11.49 0.81 -0.12
N GLU A 118 12.32 -0.17 0.21
CA GLU A 118 12.32 -0.86 1.51
C GLU A 118 13.48 -0.39 2.41
N ALA A 119 14.21 0.64 1.96
CA ALA A 119 15.34 1.21 2.70
C ALA A 119 14.86 1.78 4.04
N GLU A 120 15.26 1.12 5.12
CA GLU A 120 14.79 1.42 6.48
C GLU A 120 15.02 2.86 6.89
N ALA A 121 16.17 3.44 6.56
CA ALA A 121 16.48 4.82 6.91
C ALA A 121 15.50 5.83 6.27
N LEU A 122 15.10 5.60 5.01
CA LEU A 122 14.14 6.46 4.31
C LEU A 122 12.74 6.30 4.90
N LEU A 123 12.31 5.06 5.13
CA LEU A 123 10.99 4.76 5.70
C LEU A 123 10.87 5.28 7.15
N ALA A 124 11.90 5.10 7.97
CA ALA A 124 11.95 5.61 9.33
C ALA A 124 11.91 7.14 9.36
N THR A 125 12.61 7.80 8.42
CA THR A 125 12.59 9.27 8.29
C THR A 125 11.19 9.75 7.90
N ALA A 126 10.58 9.14 6.89
CA ALA A 126 9.22 9.46 6.45
C ALA A 126 8.19 9.26 7.57
N ALA A 127 8.22 8.11 8.25
CA ALA A 127 7.30 7.81 9.35
C ALA A 127 7.44 8.81 10.51
N ARG A 128 8.68 9.19 10.88
CA ARG A 128 8.93 10.21 11.92
C ARG A 128 8.42 11.58 11.51
N ALA A 129 8.63 12.00 10.26
CA ALA A 129 8.13 13.28 9.77
C ALA A 129 6.60 13.36 9.87
N ARG A 130 5.90 12.27 9.51
CA ARG A 130 4.43 12.18 9.64
C ARG A 130 3.95 12.18 11.09
N GLU A 131 4.64 11.50 12.00
CA GLU A 131 4.33 11.52 13.42
C GLU A 131 4.47 12.93 14.02
N LEU A 132 5.51 13.67 13.63
CA LEU A 132 5.69 15.05 14.05
C LEU A 132 4.58 15.96 13.51
N ALA A 133 4.26 15.86 12.22
CA ALA A 133 3.17 16.61 11.61
C ALA A 133 1.83 16.36 12.32
N ARG A 134 1.53 15.10 12.62
CA ARG A 134 0.35 14.66 13.37
C ARG A 134 0.27 15.27 14.77
N ARG A 135 1.39 15.42 15.48
CA ARG A 135 1.40 16.04 16.82
C ARG A 135 1.20 17.55 16.79
N SER A 136 1.46 18.18 15.65
CA SER A 136 1.33 19.62 15.45
C SER A 136 -0.05 20.05 14.95
N GLU A 137 -0.94 19.11 14.60
CA GLU A 137 -2.34 19.41 14.28
C GLU A 137 -3.05 19.92 15.54
N ILE A 138 -3.38 21.22 15.55
CA ILE A 138 -4.13 21.88 16.63
C ILE A 138 -5.57 21.33 16.59
N PRO A 139 -6.15 20.88 17.73
CA PRO A 139 -7.54 20.47 17.76
C PRO A 139 -8.44 21.61 17.27
N PRO A 140 -9.55 21.33 16.55
CA PRO A 140 -10.52 22.36 16.24
C PRO A 140 -10.92 23.06 17.55
N THR A 141 -10.85 24.40 17.56
CA THR A 141 -11.41 25.19 18.66
C THR A 141 -12.88 24.79 18.83
N PRO A 142 -13.35 24.48 20.05
CA PRO A 142 -14.77 24.23 20.24
C PRO A 142 -15.52 25.49 19.83
N ASP A 143 -16.48 25.35 18.91
CA ASP A 143 -17.39 26.43 18.54
C ASP A 143 -18.04 26.98 19.82
N GLY A 144 -17.87 28.28 20.04
CA GLY A 144 -18.36 29.00 21.22
C GLY A 144 -19.86 29.26 21.19
#